data_AF-A0A4R6CQ34-F1
#
_entry.id   AF-A0A4R6CQ34-F1
#
_cell.length_a   1.000
_cell.length_b   1.000
_cell.length_c   1.000
_cell.angle_alpha   90.00
_cell.angle_beta   90.00
_cell.angle_gamma   90.00
#
_symmetry.space_group_name_H-M   'P 1'
#
loop_
_entity.id
_entity.type
_entity.pdbx_description
1 polymer ?
#
loop_
_entity_poly.entity_id
_entity_poly.type
_entity_poly.pdbx_seq_one_letter_code
_entity_poly.pdbx_strand_id
1 'polypeptide(L)'
;MLKEWDYSRNSIKPNQVSKGYSKKIWWKCKLGHSYKQMISYRINAINKGKFETCPYCSNQKLLPGFNDLATRYPELLKKWDFNKNKIKPNQIMPNAHKKVWWKCPFGHSYSSYPYNKTGINHSDCPICDKENHTSFPEQAIYFYIKQEFPDAINSDQNTIGMELDVYVPSIRTAIEYDGFEWHRKHLKRDAKKDDLCRQNNIRLIRIREDGLPALNDSVNIIEKNPEESVSLASSIQEVFKVLNKSNHVKINLGQDASYIYESYIKSRKSKSLLKLFPDIAKEWHPTRNGQLLPSMVSYGTPKKVWWKCPQGHEYQMGVYNRTVLKCNCPICNKKKVLKGYNDLENWCAKHNRRDLLLEWDVQNDKSPSEYFPHSDHKVWWKCQKCGYQWKAKIDSRTRMHAGCPKCGIKLISESKLKPVINLDTKEKYASLTVAQEKTGINKQYISAVCRGKQKTAGHYHWAFIQVK
;
A
#
# COMPACT_ATOMS: atom_id res chain seq x y z
N MET A 1 -60.73 -0.63 14.86
CA MET A 1 -60.52 -1.21 13.51
C MET A 1 -61.33 -0.51 12.42
N LEU A 2 -62.64 -0.26 12.55
CA LEU A 2 -63.43 0.40 11.49
C LEU A 2 -62.91 1.79 11.09
N LYS A 3 -62.44 2.58 12.06
CA LYS A 3 -61.80 3.90 11.83
C LYS A 3 -60.54 3.84 10.96
N GLU A 4 -59.94 2.66 10.82
CA GLU A 4 -58.73 2.43 10.02
C GLU A 4 -59.05 1.68 8.72
N TRP A 5 -60.33 1.49 8.38
CA TRP A 5 -60.72 0.93 7.10
C TRP A 5 -60.47 1.96 5.99
N ASP A 6 -59.78 1.55 4.91
CA ASP A 6 -59.58 2.44 3.77
C ASP A 6 -60.76 2.35 2.80
N TYR A 7 -61.77 3.19 3.03
CA TYR A 7 -62.99 3.24 2.22
C TYR A 7 -62.75 3.61 0.76
N SER A 8 -61.64 4.31 0.46
CA SER A 8 -61.30 4.73 -0.90
C SER A 8 -60.69 3.61 -1.75
N ARG A 9 -60.12 2.58 -1.10
CA ARG A 9 -59.38 1.50 -1.78
C ARG A 9 -60.04 0.13 -1.67
N ASN A 10 -61.01 -0.05 -0.79
CA ASN A 10 -61.78 -1.29 -0.69
C ASN A 10 -63.08 -1.16 -1.46
N SER A 11 -63.33 -2.08 -2.39
CA SER A 11 -64.63 -2.25 -3.04
C SER A 11 -65.67 -2.95 -2.17
N ILE A 12 -65.22 -3.73 -1.17
CA ILE A 12 -66.07 -4.39 -0.18
C ILE A 12 -66.29 -3.50 1.05
N LYS A 13 -67.48 -3.56 1.64
CA LYS A 13 -67.83 -2.83 2.87
C LYS A 13 -67.49 -3.66 4.11
N PRO A 14 -67.22 -3.01 5.27
CA PRO A 14 -66.89 -3.73 6.50
C PRO A 14 -67.93 -4.76 6.96
N ASN A 15 -69.22 -4.53 6.67
CA ASN A 15 -70.31 -5.44 7.02
C ASN A 15 -70.42 -6.68 6.10
N GLN A 16 -69.62 -6.74 5.03
CA GLN A 16 -69.61 -7.86 4.06
C GLN A 16 -68.48 -8.86 4.33
N VAL A 17 -67.73 -8.71 5.42
CA VAL A 17 -66.61 -9.56 5.78
C VAL A 17 -66.69 -10.04 7.22
N SER A 18 -66.34 -11.31 7.45
CA SER A 18 -66.29 -11.91 8.78
C SER A 18 -64.87 -11.82 9.37
N LYS A 19 -64.74 -12.11 10.68
CA LYS A 19 -63.43 -12.17 11.36
C LYS A 19 -62.47 -13.20 10.75
N GLY A 20 -63.01 -14.26 10.13
CA GLY A 20 -62.25 -15.33 9.47
C GLY A 20 -61.92 -15.07 8.00
N TYR A 21 -62.26 -13.88 7.46
CA TYR A 21 -62.02 -13.55 6.06
C TYR A 21 -60.53 -13.62 5.70
N SER A 22 -60.20 -14.43 4.68
CA SER A 22 -58.82 -14.82 4.36
C SER A 22 -58.11 -13.87 3.40
N LYS A 23 -58.83 -13.04 2.63
CA LYS A 23 -58.19 -12.09 1.70
C LYS A 23 -57.71 -10.82 2.44
N LYS A 24 -56.63 -10.21 1.92
CA LYS A 24 -56.11 -8.94 2.43
C LYS A 24 -57.02 -7.79 2.02
N ILE A 25 -57.34 -6.91 2.97
CA ILE A 25 -58.08 -5.67 2.73
C ILE A 25 -57.19 -4.46 2.99
N TRP A 26 -57.58 -3.31 2.45
CA TRP A 26 -56.88 -2.05 2.66
C TRP A 26 -57.24 -1.42 4.00
N TRP A 27 -56.22 -1.00 4.72
CA TRP A 27 -56.29 -0.25 5.96
C TRP A 27 -55.60 1.09 5.76
N LYS A 28 -56.06 2.12 6.47
CA LYS A 28 -55.44 3.45 6.52
C LYS A 28 -55.04 3.73 7.97
N CYS A 29 -53.75 3.93 8.22
CA CYS A 29 -53.28 4.26 9.57
C CYS A 29 -53.56 5.72 9.92
N LYS A 30 -53.24 6.12 11.16
CA LYS A 30 -53.43 7.49 11.65
C LYS A 30 -52.61 8.52 10.87
N LEU A 31 -51.43 8.13 10.38
CA LEU A 31 -50.59 8.96 9.52
C LEU A 31 -51.04 8.97 8.04
N GLY A 32 -52.18 8.34 7.75
CA GLY A 32 -52.79 8.34 6.41
C GLY A 32 -52.22 7.31 5.43
N HIS A 33 -51.25 6.48 5.83
CA HIS A 33 -50.70 5.44 4.96
C HIS A 33 -51.70 4.32 4.70
N SER A 34 -51.94 4.02 3.42
CA SER A 34 -52.78 2.92 2.97
C SER A 34 -52.00 1.63 2.77
N TYR A 35 -52.39 0.53 3.43
CA TYR A 35 -51.69 -0.76 3.37
C TYR A 35 -52.64 -1.97 3.35
N LYS A 36 -52.22 -3.08 2.73
CA LYS A 36 -53.00 -4.33 2.68
C LYS A 36 -52.61 -5.30 3.81
N GLN A 37 -53.59 -5.78 4.58
CA GLN A 37 -53.39 -6.80 5.62
C GLN A 37 -54.67 -7.61 5.86
N MET A 38 -54.52 -8.84 6.38
CA MET A 38 -55.66 -9.69 6.77
C MET A 38 -56.34 -9.17 8.04
N ILE A 39 -57.65 -9.38 8.16
CA ILE A 39 -58.43 -9.02 9.36
C ILE A 39 -57.96 -9.83 10.57
N SER A 40 -57.71 -11.13 10.40
CA SER A 40 -57.21 -12.02 11.46
C SER A 40 -55.87 -11.55 12.05
N TYR A 41 -54.95 -11.09 11.21
CA TYR A 41 -53.67 -10.53 11.67
C TYR A 41 -53.87 -9.30 12.56
N ARG A 42 -54.80 -8.42 12.19
CA ARG A 42 -55.11 -7.19 12.94
C ARG A 42 -55.74 -7.51 14.30
N ILE A 43 -56.69 -8.44 14.34
CA ILE A 43 -57.31 -8.91 15.58
C ILE A 43 -56.24 -9.51 16.51
N ASN A 44 -55.36 -10.36 15.98
CA ASN A 44 -54.27 -10.96 16.75
C ASN A 44 -53.27 -9.92 17.28
N ALA A 45 -52.97 -8.88 16.49
CA ALA A 45 -52.10 -7.79 16.93
C ALA A 45 -52.73 -6.99 18.08
N ILE A 46 -54.02 -6.66 17.98
CA ILE A 46 -54.76 -5.95 19.04
C ILE A 46 -54.84 -6.79 20.33
N ASN A 47 -55.10 -8.09 20.21
CA ASN A 47 -55.12 -9.00 21.37
C ASN A 47 -53.76 -9.08 22.08
N LYS A 48 -52.66 -8.78 21.37
CA LYS A 48 -51.30 -8.68 21.91
C LYS A 48 -50.92 -7.26 22.34
N GLY A 49 -51.89 -6.34 22.44
CA GLY A 49 -51.66 -4.94 22.81
C GLY A 49 -50.99 -4.08 21.72
N LYS A 50 -50.88 -4.58 20.48
CA LYS A 50 -50.29 -3.83 19.34
C LYS A 50 -51.38 -3.17 18.51
N PHE A 51 -51.66 -1.90 18.82
CA PHE A 51 -52.72 -1.12 18.16
C PHE A 51 -52.29 -0.50 16.80
N GLU A 52 -51.00 -0.33 16.55
CA GLU A 52 -50.46 0.19 15.29
C GLU A 52 -49.78 -0.95 14.49
N THR A 53 -50.41 -1.40 13.41
CA THR A 53 -49.89 -2.51 12.57
C THR A 53 -49.44 -2.05 11.18
N CYS A 54 -49.40 -0.73 10.96
CA CYS A 54 -48.97 -0.18 9.69
C CYS A 54 -47.53 -0.62 9.39
N PRO A 55 -47.30 -1.35 8.29
CA PRO A 55 -45.97 -1.86 7.97
C PRO A 55 -44.99 -0.74 7.60
N TYR A 56 -45.48 0.44 7.18
CA TYR A 56 -44.65 1.60 6.89
C TYR A 56 -44.20 2.30 8.19
N CYS A 57 -45.14 2.59 9.10
CA CYS A 57 -44.82 3.21 10.39
C CYS A 57 -43.87 2.34 11.24
N SER A 58 -44.01 1.01 11.15
CA SER A 58 -43.15 0.06 11.86
C SER A 58 -41.85 -0.31 11.12
N ASN A 59 -41.52 0.39 10.02
CA ASN A 59 -40.33 0.14 9.18
C ASN A 59 -40.19 -1.32 8.69
N GLN A 60 -41.31 -2.04 8.57
CA GLN A 60 -41.37 -3.38 7.96
C GLN A 60 -41.47 -3.31 6.44
N LYS A 61 -42.01 -2.21 5.90
CA LYS A 61 -42.07 -1.91 4.47
C LYS A 61 -41.60 -0.50 4.19
N LEU A 62 -40.90 -0.34 3.07
CA LEU A 62 -40.48 0.94 2.53
C LEU A 62 -41.67 1.71 1.93
N LEU A 63 -41.73 3.01 2.23
CA LEU A 63 -42.59 4.01 1.63
C LEU A 63 -41.70 5.23 1.26
N PRO A 64 -41.40 5.44 -0.04
CA PRO A 64 -40.66 6.62 -0.49
C PRO A 64 -41.39 7.91 -0.10
N GLY A 65 -40.65 8.92 0.32
CA GLY A 65 -41.17 10.18 0.87
C GLY A 65 -41.52 10.12 2.36
N PHE A 66 -41.29 9.00 3.04
CA PHE A 66 -41.64 8.83 4.45
C PHE A 66 -40.54 8.15 5.27
N ASN A 67 -40.25 6.88 4.97
CA ASN A 67 -39.30 6.08 5.76
C ASN A 67 -38.09 5.58 4.97
N ASP A 68 -37.90 6.11 3.76
CA ASP A 68 -36.69 5.90 2.97
C ASP A 68 -35.50 6.73 3.48
N LEU A 69 -34.31 6.35 3.06
CA LEU A 69 -33.06 6.98 3.46
C LEU A 69 -32.96 8.44 3.01
N ALA A 70 -33.45 8.78 1.81
CA ALA A 70 -33.36 10.13 1.28
C ALA A 70 -34.20 11.12 2.10
N THR A 71 -35.40 10.71 2.48
CA THR A 71 -36.30 11.54 3.30
C THR A 71 -35.82 11.62 4.75
N ARG A 72 -35.36 10.51 5.35
CA ARG A 72 -34.99 10.50 6.76
C ARG A 72 -33.59 11.05 7.07
N TYR A 73 -32.66 10.95 6.13
CA TYR A 73 -31.25 11.30 6.30
C TYR A 73 -30.67 11.99 5.05
N PRO A 74 -31.19 13.19 4.67
CA PRO A 74 -30.78 13.89 3.46
C PRO A 74 -29.29 14.27 3.44
N GLU A 75 -28.67 14.49 4.60
CA GLU A 75 -27.25 14.79 4.75
C GLU A 75 -26.34 13.62 4.30
N LEU A 76 -26.81 12.38 4.46
CA LEU A 76 -26.08 11.18 4.01
C LEU A 76 -25.99 11.06 2.49
N LEU A 77 -26.84 11.78 1.74
CA LEU A 77 -26.80 11.78 0.28
C LEU A 77 -25.49 12.37 -0.27
N LYS A 78 -24.85 13.29 0.47
CA LYS A 78 -23.50 13.80 0.14
C LYS A 78 -22.44 12.69 0.16
N LYS A 79 -22.68 11.64 0.95
CA LYS A 79 -21.80 10.47 1.09
C LYS A 79 -22.26 9.29 0.24
N TRP A 80 -23.32 9.42 -0.56
CA TRP A 80 -23.82 8.34 -1.42
C TRP A 80 -22.99 8.21 -2.70
N ASP A 81 -22.57 7.00 -3.06
CA ASP A 81 -21.90 6.77 -4.34
C ASP A 81 -22.92 6.48 -5.46
N PHE A 82 -23.36 7.53 -6.14
CA PHE A 82 -24.34 7.44 -7.24
C PHE A 82 -23.85 6.63 -8.44
N ASN A 83 -22.54 6.54 -8.65
CA ASN A 83 -21.99 5.83 -9.82
C ASN A 83 -22.00 4.31 -9.62
N LYS A 84 -21.95 3.84 -8.37
CA LYS A 84 -21.91 2.41 -8.05
C LYS A 84 -23.24 1.84 -7.59
N ASN A 85 -24.07 2.64 -6.95
CA ASN A 85 -25.36 2.16 -6.48
C ASN A 85 -26.36 2.14 -7.62
N LYS A 86 -26.87 0.93 -7.93
CA LYS A 86 -28.02 0.77 -8.81
C LYS A 86 -29.34 1.18 -8.14
N ILE A 87 -29.39 1.11 -6.81
CA ILE A 87 -30.55 1.49 -6.00
C ILE A 87 -30.49 2.99 -5.70
N LYS A 88 -31.62 3.69 -5.75
CA LYS A 88 -31.68 5.10 -5.35
C LYS A 88 -31.84 5.23 -3.82
N PRO A 89 -31.39 6.34 -3.20
CA PRO A 89 -31.55 6.55 -1.78
C PRO A 89 -33.02 6.52 -1.30
N ASN A 90 -33.98 6.93 -2.14
CA ASN A 90 -35.41 6.85 -1.83
C ASN A 90 -36.01 5.43 -2.00
N GLN A 91 -35.19 4.45 -2.39
CA GLN A 91 -35.59 3.06 -2.60
C GLN A 91 -35.06 2.12 -1.52
N ILE A 92 -34.45 2.63 -0.45
CA ILE A 92 -33.87 1.84 0.63
C ILE A 92 -34.22 2.45 1.99
N MET A 93 -34.48 1.60 2.99
CA MET A 93 -34.69 2.07 4.37
C MET A 93 -33.34 2.19 5.11
N PRO A 94 -33.23 3.11 6.09
CA PRO A 94 -32.05 3.23 6.96
C PRO A 94 -31.63 1.94 7.66
N ASN A 95 -32.59 1.10 8.09
CA ASN A 95 -32.32 -0.18 8.76
C ASN A 95 -32.09 -1.35 7.80
N ALA A 96 -31.93 -1.11 6.49
CA ALA A 96 -31.81 -2.18 5.52
C ALA A 96 -30.53 -3.01 5.74
N HIS A 97 -30.69 -4.34 5.82
CA HIS A 97 -29.58 -5.31 5.86
C HIS A 97 -28.97 -5.56 4.47
N LYS A 98 -28.81 -4.49 3.67
CA LYS A 98 -28.22 -4.54 2.33
C LYS A 98 -27.09 -3.53 2.25
N LYS A 99 -25.89 -3.99 1.88
CA LYS A 99 -24.75 -3.07 1.66
C LYS A 99 -25.00 -2.21 0.43
N VAL A 100 -24.71 -0.92 0.58
CA VAL A 100 -24.70 0.07 -0.48
C VAL A 100 -23.33 0.76 -0.50
N TRP A 101 -23.02 1.42 -1.60
CA TRP A 101 -21.75 2.11 -1.78
C TRP A 101 -21.81 3.53 -1.24
N TRP A 102 -20.80 3.88 -0.44
CA TRP A 102 -20.60 5.19 0.13
C TRP A 102 -19.32 5.78 -0.44
N LYS A 103 -19.30 7.10 -0.61
CA LYS A 103 -18.14 7.87 -1.03
C LYS A 103 -17.78 8.86 0.07
N CYS A 104 -16.59 8.73 0.65
CA CYS A 104 -16.14 9.67 1.68
C CYS A 104 -15.68 11.00 1.03
N PRO A 105 -15.50 12.08 1.83
CA PRO A 105 -15.04 13.37 1.32
C PRO A 105 -13.64 13.34 0.69
N PHE A 106 -12.81 12.36 1.05
CA PHE A 106 -11.51 12.09 0.43
C PHE A 106 -11.62 11.38 -0.93
N GLY A 107 -12.82 10.95 -1.31
CA GLY A 107 -13.13 10.33 -2.58
C GLY A 107 -13.10 8.81 -2.58
N HIS A 108 -12.68 8.16 -1.47
CA HIS A 108 -12.69 6.71 -1.37
C HIS A 108 -14.12 6.18 -1.43
N SER A 109 -14.31 5.14 -2.23
CA SER A 109 -15.59 4.45 -2.37
C SER A 109 -15.54 3.08 -1.68
N TYR A 110 -16.50 2.81 -0.80
CA TYR A 110 -16.54 1.60 0.03
C TYR A 110 -17.97 1.13 0.28
N SER A 111 -18.18 -0.17 0.51
CA SER A 111 -19.52 -0.72 0.77
C SER A 111 -19.79 -0.88 2.26
N SER A 112 -20.96 -0.46 2.71
CA SER A 112 -21.42 -0.59 4.11
C SER A 112 -22.95 -0.62 4.17
N TYR A 113 -23.50 -1.12 5.27
CA TYR A 113 -24.93 -1.04 5.53
C TYR A 113 -25.35 0.41 5.84
N PRO A 114 -26.57 0.84 5.44
CA PRO A 114 -27.09 2.15 5.81
C PRO A 114 -27.23 2.35 7.32
N TYR A 115 -27.60 1.30 8.07
CA TYR A 115 -27.78 1.43 9.52
C TYR A 115 -26.47 1.77 10.25
N ASN A 116 -25.31 1.39 9.70
CA ASN A 116 -24.00 1.80 10.20
C ASN A 116 -23.69 3.29 10.00
N LYS A 117 -24.55 4.03 9.29
CA LYS A 117 -24.42 5.47 9.03
C LYS A 117 -25.51 6.29 9.72
N THR A 118 -26.51 5.63 10.29
CA THR A 118 -27.70 6.26 10.89
C THR A 118 -27.91 5.88 12.36
N GLY A 119 -27.09 4.96 12.89
CA GLY A 119 -27.13 4.52 14.29
C GLY A 119 -26.02 5.15 15.13
N ILE A 120 -26.03 4.83 16.42
CA ILE A 120 -25.11 5.38 17.45
C ILE A 120 -23.65 4.98 17.11
N ASN A 121 -23.45 3.70 16.76
CA ASN A 121 -22.20 3.15 16.22
C ASN A 121 -21.99 3.55 14.74
N HIS A 122 -21.63 4.80 14.49
CA HIS A 122 -21.32 5.29 13.15
C HIS A 122 -19.93 4.78 12.72
N SER A 123 -19.90 3.89 11.72
CA SER A 123 -18.63 3.48 11.13
C SER A 123 -18.13 4.56 10.17
N ASP A 124 -16.85 4.87 10.19
CA ASP A 124 -16.24 5.80 9.23
C ASP A 124 -15.79 5.11 7.93
N CYS A 125 -15.09 5.84 7.07
CA CYS A 125 -14.48 5.25 5.88
C CYS A 125 -13.34 4.31 6.28
N PRO A 126 -13.45 2.99 6.03
CA PRO A 126 -12.44 2.02 6.47
C PRO A 126 -11.11 2.16 5.72
N ILE A 127 -11.10 2.90 4.61
CA ILE A 127 -9.88 3.21 3.87
C ILE A 127 -9.16 4.39 4.53
N CYS A 128 -9.89 5.42 4.97
CA CYS A 128 -9.32 6.54 5.71
C CYS A 128 -8.77 6.10 7.07
N ASP A 129 -9.51 5.25 7.78
CA ASP A 129 -9.14 4.70 9.09
C ASP A 129 -7.86 3.85 9.01
N LYS A 130 -7.70 3.02 7.97
CA LYS A 130 -6.44 2.30 7.73
C LYS A 130 -5.28 3.20 7.33
N GLU A 131 -5.56 4.34 6.72
CA GLU A 131 -4.53 5.26 6.22
C GLU A 131 -4.12 6.31 7.25
N ASN A 132 -4.92 6.57 8.29
CA ASN A 132 -4.68 7.63 9.27
C ASN A 132 -5.20 7.18 10.62
N HIS A 133 -4.39 7.39 11.65
CA HIS A 133 -4.76 7.17 13.04
C HIS A 133 -5.53 8.36 13.63
N THR A 134 -5.69 9.45 12.88
CA THR A 134 -6.28 10.70 13.37
C THR A 134 -7.80 10.70 13.31
N SER A 135 -8.44 10.76 14.48
CA SER A 135 -9.89 10.75 14.68
C SER A 135 -10.51 12.16 14.66
N PHE A 136 -11.83 12.27 14.48
CA PHE A 136 -12.54 13.55 14.60
C PHE A 136 -12.37 14.21 15.98
N PRO A 137 -12.41 13.47 17.11
CA PRO A 137 -12.10 14.01 18.43
C PRO A 137 -10.78 14.78 18.52
N GLU A 138 -9.69 14.23 17.98
CA GLU A 138 -8.38 14.91 17.97
C GLU A 138 -8.43 16.24 17.22
N GLN A 139 -9.11 16.28 16.07
CA GLN A 139 -9.26 17.51 15.29
C GLN A 139 -10.15 18.54 15.99
N ALA A 140 -11.16 18.09 16.73
CA ALA A 140 -12.01 18.96 17.53
C ALA A 140 -11.26 19.56 18.72
N ILE A 141 -10.47 18.75 19.45
CA ILE A 141 -9.60 19.21 20.53
C ILE A 141 -8.62 20.24 19.99
N TYR A 142 -7.90 19.92 18.91
CA TYR A 142 -6.96 20.84 18.29
C TYR A 142 -7.62 22.16 17.88
N PHE A 143 -8.82 22.11 17.29
CA PHE A 143 -9.54 23.31 16.85
C PHE A 143 -9.80 24.28 18.00
N TYR A 144 -10.30 23.82 19.14
CA TYR A 144 -10.57 24.71 20.28
C TYR A 144 -9.28 25.11 21.01
N ILE A 145 -8.35 24.19 21.22
CA ILE A 145 -7.06 24.50 21.87
C ILE A 145 -6.32 25.57 21.08
N LYS A 146 -6.36 25.54 19.74
CA LYS A 146 -5.69 26.53 18.90
C LYS A 146 -6.29 27.94 18.97
N GLN A 147 -7.55 28.09 19.36
CA GLN A 147 -8.17 29.41 19.55
C GLN A 147 -7.58 30.12 20.77
N GLU A 148 -7.24 29.37 21.82
CA GLU A 148 -6.62 29.91 23.04
C GLU A 148 -5.08 29.91 22.95
N PHE A 149 -4.50 28.92 22.30
CA PHE A 149 -3.07 28.72 22.14
C PHE A 149 -2.69 28.68 20.65
N PRO A 150 -2.42 29.84 20.01
CA PRO A 150 -2.13 29.90 18.58
C PRO A 150 -0.93 29.06 18.14
N ASP A 151 0.02 28.79 19.06
CA ASP A 151 1.20 27.96 18.85
C ASP A 151 0.93 26.45 18.94
N ALA A 152 -0.31 26.03 19.21
CA ALA A 152 -0.69 24.62 19.22
C ALA A 152 -0.39 23.93 17.87
N ILE A 153 0.17 22.74 17.98
CA ILE A 153 0.61 21.85 16.90
C ILE A 153 -0.28 20.60 16.91
N ASN A 154 -0.72 20.18 15.73
CA ASN A 154 -1.54 18.97 15.51
C ASN A 154 -0.65 17.82 15.04
N SER A 155 -0.79 16.63 15.63
CA SER A 155 0.00 15.43 15.30
C SER A 155 1.52 15.69 15.32
N ASP A 156 2.06 16.24 16.42
CA ASP A 156 3.50 16.49 16.54
C ASP A 156 4.27 15.17 16.73
N GLN A 157 5.16 14.83 15.80
CA GLN A 157 5.96 13.58 15.86
C GLN A 157 7.40 13.81 16.31
N ASN A 158 7.84 15.06 16.41
CA ASN A 158 9.26 15.39 16.54
C ASN A 158 9.67 15.57 18.00
N THR A 159 8.80 16.16 18.83
CA THR A 159 9.18 16.61 20.18
C THR A 159 9.67 15.47 21.06
N ILE A 160 9.02 14.30 20.97
CA ILE A 160 9.37 13.11 21.77
C ILE A 160 9.70 11.88 20.91
N GLY A 161 9.78 12.02 19.59
CA GLY A 161 9.95 10.90 18.65
C GLY A 161 8.76 9.94 18.58
N MET A 162 7.62 10.33 19.17
CA MET A 162 6.32 9.68 19.09
C MET A 162 5.25 10.74 18.85
N GLU A 163 4.19 10.40 18.11
CA GLU A 163 3.11 11.33 17.79
C GLU A 163 2.37 11.77 19.06
N LEU A 164 2.19 13.08 19.22
CA LEU A 164 1.34 13.77 20.18
C LEU A 164 0.15 14.37 19.43
N ASP A 165 -1.08 14.02 19.81
CA ASP A 165 -2.28 14.43 19.05
C ASP A 165 -2.41 15.96 18.99
N VAL A 166 -2.25 16.62 20.14
CA VAL A 166 -2.11 18.08 20.25
C VAL A 166 -0.95 18.40 21.18
N TYR A 167 -0.01 19.22 20.71
CA TYR A 167 1.09 19.73 21.53
C TYR A 167 1.08 21.25 21.55
N VAL A 168 1.18 21.84 22.74
CA VAL A 168 1.23 23.29 22.96
C VAL A 168 2.61 23.64 23.55
N PRO A 169 3.55 24.13 22.72
CA PRO A 169 4.92 24.43 23.15
C PRO A 169 5.00 25.45 24.29
N SER A 170 4.21 26.53 24.22
CA SER A 170 4.22 27.65 25.16
C SER A 170 3.96 27.24 26.61
N ILE A 171 3.17 26.18 26.82
CA ILE A 171 2.84 25.63 28.14
C ILE A 171 3.39 24.21 28.35
N ARG A 172 4.25 23.73 27.44
CA ARG A 172 4.84 22.38 27.45
C ARG A 172 3.81 21.29 27.77
N THR A 173 2.64 21.37 27.14
CA THR A 173 1.52 20.46 27.43
C THR A 173 1.10 19.73 26.19
N ALA A 174 0.97 18.41 26.28
CA ALA A 174 0.40 17.55 25.27
C ALA A 174 -1.00 17.08 25.71
N ILE A 175 -1.91 16.94 24.75
CA ILE A 175 -3.26 16.44 24.95
C ILE A 175 -3.47 15.28 23.99
N GLU A 176 -3.91 14.14 24.53
CA GLU A 176 -4.15 12.89 23.81
C GLU A 176 -5.63 12.53 23.89
N TYR A 177 -6.17 11.99 22.80
CA TYR A 177 -7.50 11.35 22.79
C TYR A 177 -7.35 9.85 22.60
N ASP A 178 -7.62 9.09 23.65
CA ASP A 178 -7.40 7.66 23.70
C ASP A 178 -8.70 6.89 23.40
N GLY A 179 -8.92 6.54 22.13
CA GLY A 179 -10.04 5.70 21.70
C GLY A 179 -9.96 4.26 22.22
N PHE A 180 -11.05 3.73 22.77
CA PHE A 180 -11.08 2.45 23.49
C PHE A 180 -10.55 1.29 22.64
N GLU A 181 -11.01 1.17 21.39
CA GLU A 181 -10.72 0.02 20.52
C GLU A 181 -9.23 -0.16 20.20
N TRP A 182 -8.51 0.96 20.03
CA TRP A 182 -7.08 0.93 19.75
C TRP A 182 -6.27 0.84 21.05
N HIS A 183 -6.53 1.70 22.02
CA HIS A 183 -5.70 1.82 23.23
C HIS A 183 -5.80 0.60 24.15
N ARG A 184 -6.94 -0.11 24.17
CA ARG A 184 -7.08 -1.37 24.94
C ARG A 184 -6.05 -2.44 24.54
N LYS A 185 -5.54 -2.39 23.32
CA LYS A 185 -4.52 -3.32 22.78
C LYS A 185 -3.09 -2.75 22.85
N HIS A 186 -2.93 -1.47 23.20
CA HIS A 186 -1.67 -0.73 23.09
C HIS A 186 -1.22 -0.08 24.42
N LEU A 187 -1.67 -0.57 25.58
CA LEU A 187 -1.32 -0.03 26.90
C LEU A 187 0.19 0.14 27.14
N LYS A 188 1.03 -0.79 26.66
CA LYS A 188 2.50 -0.67 26.75
C LYS A 188 3.05 0.52 25.96
N ARG A 189 2.42 0.86 24.83
CA ARG A 189 2.78 2.00 24.00
C ARG A 189 2.33 3.30 24.66
N ASP A 190 1.17 3.32 25.30
CA ASP A 190 0.69 4.46 26.08
C ASP A 190 1.66 4.78 27.23
N ALA A 191 2.01 3.78 28.05
CA ALA A 191 2.95 3.94 29.15
C ALA A 191 4.32 4.47 28.68
N LYS A 192 4.84 3.98 27.55
CA LYS A 192 6.07 4.51 26.95
C LYS A 192 5.93 5.98 26.54
N LYS A 193 4.77 6.39 26.03
CA LYS A 193 4.51 7.79 25.65
C LYS A 193 4.50 8.68 26.90
N ASP A 194 3.89 8.24 28.00
CA ASP A 194 3.87 8.94 29.28
C ASP A 194 5.29 9.15 29.81
N ASP A 195 6.12 8.09 29.80
CA ASP A 195 7.53 8.16 30.19
C ASP A 195 8.32 9.16 29.33
N LEU A 196 8.12 9.15 28.02
CA LEU A 196 8.80 10.09 27.12
C LEU A 196 8.36 11.54 27.36
N CYS A 197 7.08 11.79 27.62
CA CYS A 197 6.60 13.12 27.98
C CYS A 197 7.24 13.59 29.30
N ARG A 198 7.27 12.73 30.32
CA ARG A 198 7.89 13.01 31.62
C ARG A 198 9.38 13.32 31.49
N GLN A 199 10.13 12.50 30.74
CA GLN A 199 11.56 12.71 30.48
C GLN A 199 11.83 14.03 29.75
N ASN A 200 10.92 14.47 28.89
CA ASN A 200 11.01 15.72 28.16
C ASN A 200 10.33 16.89 28.89
N ASN A 201 9.95 16.74 30.16
CA ASN A 201 9.27 17.76 30.96
C ASN A 201 8.04 18.35 30.23
N ILE A 202 7.21 17.45 29.70
CA ILE A 202 5.95 17.74 29.02
C ILE A 202 4.81 17.22 29.90
N ARG A 203 3.88 18.10 30.26
CA ARG A 203 2.64 17.73 30.96
C ARG A 203 1.72 17.00 29.98
N LEU A 204 1.24 15.82 30.35
CA LEU A 204 0.35 15.02 29.51
C LEU A 204 -1.08 14.99 30.06
N ILE A 205 -2.04 15.41 29.25
CA ILE A 205 -3.48 15.31 29.52
C ILE A 205 -4.05 14.23 28.58
N ARG A 206 -4.74 13.24 29.12
CA ARG A 206 -5.36 12.14 28.36
C ARG A 206 -6.87 12.20 28.51
N ILE A 207 -7.58 12.30 27.40
CA ILE A 207 -9.02 12.05 27.34
C ILE A 207 -9.19 10.58 26.97
N ARG A 208 -9.62 9.73 27.91
CA ARG A 208 -9.72 8.28 27.73
C ARG A 208 -11.18 7.86 27.60
N GLU A 209 -11.52 7.14 26.54
CA GLU A 209 -12.84 6.51 26.41
C GLU A 209 -13.09 5.48 27.52
N ASP A 210 -14.35 5.38 27.95
CA ASP A 210 -14.76 4.52 29.06
C ASP A 210 -14.32 3.06 28.86
N GLY A 211 -13.94 2.42 29.96
CA GLY A 211 -13.38 1.06 29.97
C GLY A 211 -11.86 0.97 29.77
N LEU A 212 -11.16 2.07 29.48
CA LEU A 212 -9.68 2.10 29.55
C LEU A 212 -9.18 2.31 30.98
N PRO A 213 -8.09 1.65 31.40
CA PRO A 213 -7.48 1.92 32.71
C PRO A 213 -6.90 3.33 32.74
N ALA A 214 -6.98 3.98 33.91
CA ALA A 214 -6.29 5.23 34.16
C ALA A 214 -4.76 5.01 34.20
N LEU A 215 -4.01 5.99 33.71
CA LEU A 215 -2.55 5.97 33.74
C LEU A 215 -2.02 6.97 34.76
N ASN A 216 -1.26 6.48 35.74
CA ASN A 216 -0.92 7.21 36.97
C ASN A 216 -0.15 8.52 36.76
N ASP A 217 0.63 8.65 35.68
CA ASP A 217 1.51 9.80 35.44
C ASP A 217 0.86 10.91 34.60
N SER A 218 -0.40 10.76 34.22
CA SER A 218 -1.13 11.70 33.34
C SER A 218 -2.40 12.22 34.00
N VAL A 219 -2.87 13.39 33.55
CA VAL A 219 -4.20 13.88 33.94
C VAL A 219 -5.23 13.16 33.08
N ASN A 220 -6.06 12.30 33.68
CA ASN A 220 -7.05 11.49 32.97
C ASN A 220 -8.44 12.15 33.03
N ILE A 221 -9.04 12.41 31.87
CA ILE A 221 -10.44 12.83 31.70
C ILE A 221 -11.18 11.63 31.09
N ILE A 222 -12.29 11.19 31.70
CA ILE A 222 -13.03 10.00 31.22
C ILE A 222 -14.14 10.44 30.26
N GLU A 223 -14.09 9.94 29.03
CA GLU A 223 -15.08 10.13 27.98
C GLU A 223 -16.11 8.98 28.04
N LYS A 224 -17.28 9.26 28.63
CA LYS A 224 -18.29 8.22 28.95
C LYS A 224 -19.18 7.83 27.78
N ASN A 225 -19.54 8.77 26.91
CA ASN A 225 -20.45 8.56 25.78
C ASN A 225 -19.84 9.11 24.48
N PRO A 226 -18.77 8.52 23.93
CA PRO A 226 -18.05 9.07 22.77
C PRO A 226 -18.92 9.23 21.51
N GLU A 227 -20.05 8.51 21.43
CA GLU A 227 -20.99 8.58 20.32
C GLU A 227 -21.97 9.78 20.41
N GLU A 228 -22.04 10.45 21.56
CA GLU A 228 -22.83 11.66 21.78
C GLU A 228 -21.92 12.90 21.70
N SER A 229 -22.19 13.82 20.76
CA SER A 229 -21.41 15.06 20.59
C SER A 229 -21.36 15.94 21.86
N VAL A 230 -22.34 15.78 22.76
CA VAL A 230 -22.40 16.47 24.06
C VAL A 230 -21.30 15.98 25.01
N SER A 231 -20.93 14.71 24.94
CA SER A 231 -19.93 14.09 25.81
C SER A 231 -18.52 14.58 25.46
N LEU A 232 -18.15 14.56 24.17
CA LEU A 232 -16.88 15.13 23.71
C LEU A 232 -16.76 16.63 24.01
N ALA A 233 -17.84 17.41 23.86
CA ALA A 233 -17.83 18.82 24.22
C ALA A 233 -17.49 19.02 25.71
N SER A 234 -18.04 18.16 26.57
CA SER A 234 -17.79 18.18 28.02
C SER A 234 -16.34 17.81 28.35
N SER A 235 -15.76 16.82 27.67
CA SER A 235 -14.35 16.45 27.84
C SER A 235 -13.41 17.57 27.41
N ILE A 236 -13.68 18.24 26.29
CA ILE A 236 -12.87 19.41 25.89
C ILE A 236 -13.02 20.56 26.90
N GLN A 237 -14.22 20.79 27.45
CA GLN A 237 -14.41 21.76 28.53
C GLN A 237 -13.56 21.40 29.77
N GLU A 238 -13.50 20.12 30.13
CA GLU A 238 -12.68 19.64 31.24
C GLU A 238 -11.18 19.85 30.99
N VAL A 239 -10.70 19.67 29.75
CA VAL A 239 -9.33 20.05 29.38
C VAL A 239 -9.08 21.53 29.67
N PHE A 240 -9.99 22.43 29.28
CA PHE A 240 -9.84 23.85 29.59
C PHE A 240 -9.86 24.16 31.09
N LYS A 241 -10.61 23.39 31.90
CA LYS A 241 -10.55 23.51 33.36
C LYS A 241 -9.19 23.08 33.91
N VAL A 242 -8.66 21.96 33.43
CA VAL A 242 -7.32 21.44 33.81
C VAL A 242 -6.20 22.40 33.41
N LEU A 243 -6.41 23.19 32.35
CA LEU A 243 -5.51 24.25 31.88
C LEU A 243 -5.73 25.61 32.60
N ASN A 244 -6.65 25.70 33.56
CA ASN A 244 -7.05 26.94 34.25
C ASN A 244 -7.55 28.03 33.30
N LYS A 245 -8.32 27.64 32.28
CA LYS A 245 -8.85 28.50 31.20
C LYS A 245 -10.37 28.38 31.02
N SER A 246 -11.08 27.92 32.05
CA SER A 246 -12.51 27.56 32.04
C SER A 246 -13.47 28.64 31.52
N ASN A 247 -13.08 29.93 31.54
CA ASN A 247 -13.97 31.06 31.29
C ASN A 247 -13.86 31.68 29.88
N HIS A 248 -13.07 31.12 28.96
CA HIS A 248 -12.76 31.81 27.69
C HIS A 248 -13.26 31.13 26.40
N VAL A 249 -13.62 29.85 26.41
CA VAL A 249 -13.99 29.14 25.17
C VAL A 249 -15.37 28.49 25.28
N LYS A 250 -16.34 29.03 24.54
CA LYS A 250 -17.67 28.43 24.41
C LYS A 250 -17.62 27.29 23.39
N ILE A 251 -17.59 26.06 23.89
CA ILE A 251 -17.54 24.87 23.04
C ILE A 251 -18.92 24.60 22.43
N ASN A 252 -19.00 24.57 21.10
CA ASN A 252 -20.23 24.28 20.36
C ASN A 252 -19.97 23.33 19.19
N LEU A 253 -19.68 22.07 19.51
CA LEU A 253 -19.41 21.04 18.50
C LEU A 253 -20.55 20.87 17.50
N GLY A 254 -21.80 21.08 17.91
CA GLY A 254 -22.96 20.99 17.01
C GLY A 254 -22.88 21.98 15.83
N GLN A 255 -22.40 23.19 16.07
CA GLN A 255 -22.20 24.21 15.03
C GLN A 255 -20.85 24.06 14.33
N ASP A 256 -19.79 23.79 15.10
CA ASP A 256 -18.41 23.84 14.60
C ASP A 256 -17.99 22.57 13.85
N ALA A 257 -18.64 21.42 14.09
CA ALA A 257 -18.22 20.13 13.54
C ALA A 257 -18.08 20.13 12.01
N SER A 258 -19.00 20.78 11.29
CA SER A 258 -18.92 20.87 9.82
C SER A 258 -17.67 21.61 9.37
N TYR A 259 -17.35 22.73 10.02
CA TYR A 259 -16.16 23.51 9.71
C TYR A 259 -14.87 22.76 10.07
N ILE A 260 -14.81 22.16 11.27
CA ILE A 260 -13.65 21.36 11.73
C ILE A 260 -13.37 20.24 10.73
N TYR A 261 -14.42 19.52 10.34
CA TYR A 261 -14.33 18.44 9.38
C TYR A 261 -13.88 18.91 8.00
N GLU A 262 -14.45 20.01 7.48
CA GLU A 262 -14.05 20.61 6.21
C GLU A 262 -12.58 21.08 6.20
N SER A 263 -12.14 21.72 7.29
CA SER A 263 -10.75 22.17 7.47
C SER A 263 -9.78 20.99 7.46
N TYR A 264 -10.09 19.92 8.21
CA TYR A 264 -9.32 18.67 8.21
C TYR A 264 -9.24 18.06 6.81
N ILE A 265 -10.37 17.98 6.09
CA ILE A 265 -10.40 17.45 4.72
C ILE A 265 -9.51 18.27 3.79
N LYS A 266 -9.59 19.61 3.89
CA LYS A 266 -8.79 20.53 3.08
C LYS A 266 -7.29 20.36 3.36
N SER A 267 -6.90 20.28 4.63
CA SER A 267 -5.52 20.05 5.06
C SER A 267 -4.97 18.72 4.52
N ARG A 268 -5.75 17.64 4.60
CA ARG A 268 -5.29 16.34 4.07
C ARG A 268 -5.20 16.31 2.55
N LYS A 269 -6.16 16.91 1.83
CA LYS A 269 -6.10 17.01 0.36
C LYS A 269 -4.92 17.85 -0.11
N SER A 270 -4.51 18.88 0.64
CA SER A 270 -3.35 19.70 0.30
C SER A 270 -2.04 18.90 0.34
N LYS A 271 -1.97 17.86 1.17
CA LYS A 271 -0.85 16.91 1.27
C LYS A 271 -1.00 15.68 0.35
N SER A 272 -1.95 15.67 -0.58
CA SER A 272 -2.12 14.52 -1.48
C SER A 272 -0.97 14.39 -2.50
N LEU A 273 -0.72 13.17 -2.98
CA LEU A 273 0.27 12.90 -4.03
C LEU A 273 0.00 13.75 -5.27
N LEU A 274 -1.27 13.84 -5.70
CA LEU A 274 -1.65 14.66 -6.85
C LEU A 274 -1.31 16.14 -6.67
N LYS A 275 -1.50 16.67 -5.45
CA LYS A 275 -1.32 18.10 -5.17
C LYS A 275 0.15 18.49 -5.08
N LEU A 276 0.97 17.70 -4.40
CA LEU A 276 2.37 18.04 -4.14
C LEU A 276 3.35 17.48 -5.19
N PHE A 277 3.00 16.39 -5.86
CA PHE A 277 3.85 15.74 -6.86
C PHE A 277 3.06 15.39 -8.14
N PRO A 278 2.53 16.40 -8.87
CA PRO A 278 1.69 16.17 -10.04
C PRO A 278 2.39 15.35 -11.14
N ASP A 279 3.69 15.53 -11.36
CA ASP A 279 4.43 14.78 -12.37
C ASP A 279 4.62 13.31 -12.00
N ILE A 280 4.85 13.01 -10.72
CA ILE A 280 4.88 11.63 -10.23
C ILE A 280 3.48 11.02 -10.29
N ALA A 281 2.44 11.79 -9.99
CA ALA A 281 1.06 11.32 -10.09
C ALA A 281 0.66 10.90 -11.52
N LYS A 282 1.30 11.46 -12.57
CA LYS A 282 1.12 11.00 -13.97
C LYS A 282 1.62 9.58 -14.19
N GLU A 283 2.57 9.10 -13.38
CA GLU A 283 3.06 7.72 -13.42
C GLU A 283 2.14 6.75 -12.65
N TRP A 284 1.03 7.21 -12.09
CA TRP A 284 0.07 6.32 -11.45
C TRP A 284 -0.49 5.33 -12.46
N HIS A 285 -0.49 4.04 -12.12
CA HIS A 285 -1.00 3.05 -13.06
C HIS A 285 -2.51 3.26 -13.31
N PRO A 286 -2.98 3.29 -14.58
CA PRO A 286 -4.35 3.66 -14.93
C PRO A 286 -5.43 2.70 -14.38
N THR A 287 -5.17 1.40 -14.32
CA THR A 287 -6.18 0.39 -13.93
C THR A 287 -5.82 -0.48 -12.71
N ARG A 288 -4.53 -0.74 -12.47
CA ARG A 288 -4.09 -1.71 -11.45
C ARG A 288 -4.20 -1.25 -10.00
N ASN A 289 -4.41 0.05 -9.77
CA ASN A 289 -4.74 0.58 -8.44
C ASN A 289 -6.25 0.52 -8.12
N GLY A 290 -7.03 -0.11 -9.01
CA GLY A 290 -8.48 -0.14 -8.91
C GLY A 290 -9.03 1.29 -8.91
N GLN A 291 -9.65 1.69 -7.81
CA GLN A 291 -10.30 2.99 -7.67
C GLN A 291 -9.52 3.98 -6.82
N LEU A 292 -8.36 3.57 -6.32
CA LEU A 292 -7.50 4.46 -5.58
C LEU A 292 -6.87 5.46 -6.55
N LEU A 293 -7.12 6.75 -6.33
CA LEU A 293 -6.56 7.84 -7.12
C LEU A 293 -5.39 8.52 -6.39
N PRO A 294 -4.45 9.16 -7.12
CA PRO A 294 -3.38 9.95 -6.51
C PRO A 294 -3.86 11.08 -5.58
N SER A 295 -5.07 11.61 -5.78
CA SER A 295 -5.67 12.63 -4.91
C SER A 295 -6.14 12.09 -3.55
N MET A 296 -6.26 10.77 -3.42
CA MET A 296 -6.79 10.10 -2.23
C MET A 296 -5.71 9.66 -1.25
N VAL A 297 -4.42 9.75 -1.64
CA VAL A 297 -3.29 9.27 -0.84
C VAL A 297 -2.32 10.41 -0.52
N SER A 298 -1.78 10.41 0.69
CA SER A 298 -0.70 11.33 1.08
C SER A 298 0.59 11.01 0.34
N TYR A 299 1.40 12.01 0.00
CA TYR A 299 2.71 11.78 -0.64
C TYR A 299 3.68 10.97 0.22
N GLY A 300 3.52 11.01 1.55
CA GLY A 300 4.42 10.37 2.52
C GLY A 300 4.01 8.96 2.93
N THR A 301 2.94 8.39 2.38
CA THR A 301 2.47 7.06 2.81
C THR A 301 3.41 5.93 2.37
N PRO A 302 3.68 4.91 3.20
CA PRO A 302 4.45 3.73 2.81
C PRO A 302 3.66 2.77 1.90
N LYS A 303 2.36 3.02 1.67
CA LYS A 303 1.46 2.16 0.90
C LYS A 303 2.03 1.86 -0.49
N LYS A 304 2.19 0.57 -0.80
CA LYS A 304 2.62 0.09 -2.12
C LYS A 304 1.47 0.21 -3.12
N VAL A 305 1.74 0.85 -4.24
CA VAL A 305 0.81 1.06 -5.35
C VAL A 305 1.48 0.70 -6.67
N TRP A 306 0.69 0.47 -7.71
CA TRP A 306 1.16 0.23 -9.06
C TRP A 306 1.51 1.55 -9.75
N TRP A 307 2.69 1.58 -10.36
CA TRP A 307 3.21 2.67 -11.17
C TRP A 307 3.40 2.21 -12.61
N LYS A 308 3.33 3.14 -13.54
CA LYS A 308 3.71 2.99 -14.94
C LYS A 308 4.63 4.16 -15.31
N CYS A 309 5.92 3.88 -15.45
CA CYS A 309 6.88 4.95 -15.81
C CYS A 309 6.71 5.39 -17.28
N PRO A 310 7.34 6.51 -17.70
CA PRO A 310 7.25 7.00 -19.08
C PRO A 310 7.73 5.99 -20.15
N GLN A 311 8.63 5.07 -19.80
CA GLN A 311 9.09 3.98 -20.67
C GLN A 311 8.09 2.82 -20.77
N GLY A 312 6.90 2.95 -20.17
CA GLY A 312 5.84 1.94 -20.20
C GLY A 312 5.97 0.83 -19.16
N HIS A 313 7.09 0.75 -18.42
CA HIS A 313 7.29 -0.30 -17.41
C HIS A 313 6.32 -0.19 -16.24
N GLU A 314 5.70 -1.31 -15.88
CA GLU A 314 4.79 -1.43 -14.75
C GLU A 314 5.48 -2.06 -13.53
N TYR A 315 5.31 -1.46 -12.36
CA TYR A 315 5.98 -1.92 -11.13
C TYR A 315 5.23 -1.48 -9.88
N GLN A 316 5.46 -2.17 -8.75
CA GLN A 316 4.94 -1.77 -7.45
C GLN A 316 6.01 -1.07 -6.63
N MET A 317 5.64 0.02 -5.96
CA MET A 317 6.49 0.75 -5.03
C MET A 317 5.67 1.57 -4.04
N GLY A 318 6.19 1.78 -2.83
CA GLY A 318 5.59 2.69 -1.85
C GLY A 318 5.57 4.14 -2.36
N VAL A 319 4.51 4.89 -2.05
CA VAL A 319 4.41 6.32 -2.44
C VAL A 319 5.57 7.12 -1.84
N TYR A 320 5.86 6.95 -0.55
CA TYR A 320 7.01 7.53 0.15
C TYR A 320 8.34 7.27 -0.58
N ASN A 321 8.55 6.05 -1.09
CA ASN A 321 9.77 5.72 -1.81
C ASN A 321 9.86 6.48 -3.14
N ARG A 322 8.73 6.63 -3.85
CA ARG A 322 8.68 7.35 -5.13
C ARG A 322 8.86 8.85 -4.97
N THR A 323 8.34 9.44 -3.90
CA THR A 323 8.32 10.89 -3.63
C THR A 323 9.52 11.33 -2.79
N VAL A 324 9.59 10.92 -1.53
CA VAL A 324 10.56 11.41 -0.53
C VAL A 324 11.95 10.80 -0.79
N LEU A 325 12.03 9.48 -0.96
CA LEU A 325 13.31 8.80 -1.24
C LEU A 325 13.74 8.89 -2.72
N LYS A 326 12.90 9.48 -3.59
CA LYS A 326 13.17 9.68 -5.03
C LYS A 326 13.61 8.40 -5.76
N CYS A 327 13.10 7.25 -5.33
CA CYS A 327 13.33 5.98 -6.00
C CYS A 327 12.60 6.01 -7.35
N ASN A 328 13.30 5.70 -8.44
CA ASN A 328 12.70 5.60 -9.78
C ASN A 328 12.37 4.15 -10.16
N CYS A 329 11.82 3.96 -11.35
CA CYS A 329 11.48 2.66 -11.89
C CYS A 329 12.63 1.64 -11.75
N PRO A 330 12.40 0.49 -11.07
CA PRO A 330 13.45 -0.49 -10.82
C PRO A 330 13.93 -1.20 -12.10
N ILE A 331 13.11 -1.21 -13.15
CA ILE A 331 13.48 -1.78 -14.45
C ILE A 331 14.43 -0.83 -15.20
N CYS A 332 14.10 0.45 -15.29
CA CYS A 332 14.98 1.47 -15.89
C CYS A 332 16.32 1.57 -15.14
N ASN A 333 16.29 1.50 -13.81
CA ASN A 333 17.48 1.62 -12.96
C ASN A 333 18.25 0.30 -12.76
N LYS A 334 18.02 -0.73 -13.59
CA LYS A 334 18.74 -2.01 -13.54
C LYS A 334 18.72 -2.70 -12.15
N LYS A 335 17.64 -2.50 -11.38
CA LYS A 335 17.36 -3.17 -10.11
C LYS A 335 16.43 -4.38 -10.26
N LYS A 336 15.67 -4.45 -11.36
CA LYS A 336 14.78 -5.57 -11.71
C LYS A 336 14.89 -5.92 -13.20
N VAL A 337 15.07 -7.21 -13.48
CA VAL A 337 15.12 -7.74 -14.86
C VAL A 337 13.71 -7.76 -15.46
N LEU A 338 13.61 -7.35 -16.73
CA LEU A 338 12.44 -7.45 -17.59
C LEU A 338 12.87 -8.12 -18.89
N LYS A 339 12.33 -9.32 -19.13
CA LYS A 339 12.56 -10.12 -20.34
C LYS A 339 12.16 -9.33 -21.59
N GLY A 340 13.00 -9.40 -22.62
CA GLY A 340 12.89 -8.64 -23.87
C GLY A 340 13.39 -7.19 -23.78
N TYR A 341 13.80 -6.72 -22.60
CA TYR A 341 14.22 -5.32 -22.41
C TYR A 341 15.67 -5.21 -21.91
N ASN A 342 15.92 -5.56 -20.65
CA ASN A 342 17.22 -5.37 -19.99
C ASN A 342 17.86 -6.69 -19.55
N ASP A 343 17.36 -7.82 -20.03
CA ASP A 343 17.89 -9.15 -19.80
C ASP A 343 19.10 -9.50 -20.71
N LEU A 344 19.86 -10.52 -20.31
CA LEU A 344 21.06 -10.99 -20.99
C LEU A 344 20.76 -11.55 -22.39
N GLU A 345 19.63 -12.25 -22.58
CA GLU A 345 19.27 -12.82 -23.89
C GLU A 345 19.08 -11.70 -24.94
N ASN A 346 18.25 -10.70 -24.60
CA ASN A 346 18.05 -9.53 -25.44
C ASN A 346 19.34 -8.73 -25.67
N TRP A 347 20.18 -8.60 -24.63
CA TRP A 347 21.47 -7.92 -24.76
C TRP A 347 22.39 -8.66 -25.74
N CYS A 348 22.49 -9.99 -25.64
CA CYS A 348 23.30 -10.81 -26.54
C CYS A 348 22.85 -10.68 -28.00
N ALA A 349 21.53 -10.64 -28.25
CA ALA A 349 21.00 -10.42 -29.58
C ALA A 349 21.41 -9.05 -30.14
N LYS A 350 21.33 -7.99 -29.34
CA LYS A 350 21.67 -6.61 -29.74
C LYS A 350 23.17 -6.36 -29.93
N HIS A 351 24.03 -7.10 -29.23
CA HIS A 351 25.49 -6.90 -29.25
C HIS A 351 26.23 -7.98 -30.07
N ASN A 352 25.51 -8.77 -30.86
CA ASN A 352 26.06 -9.88 -31.63
C ASN A 352 26.88 -10.88 -30.77
N ARG A 353 26.41 -11.15 -29.55
CA ARG A 353 27.04 -12.06 -28.57
C ARG A 353 26.25 -13.35 -28.38
N ARG A 354 25.73 -13.91 -29.49
CA ARG A 354 25.02 -15.21 -29.47
C ARG A 354 25.93 -16.37 -29.05
N ASP A 355 27.26 -16.22 -29.16
CA ASP A 355 28.25 -17.14 -28.61
C ASP A 355 28.01 -17.41 -27.11
N LEU A 356 27.63 -16.38 -26.33
CA LEU A 356 27.35 -16.54 -24.92
C LEU A 356 26.08 -17.36 -24.66
N LEU A 357 25.07 -17.26 -25.52
CA LEU A 357 23.85 -18.05 -25.38
C LEU A 357 24.12 -19.53 -25.71
N LEU A 358 24.98 -19.79 -26.71
CA LEU A 358 25.42 -21.16 -27.04
C LEU A 358 26.30 -21.74 -25.93
N GLU A 359 27.11 -20.93 -25.28
CA GLU A 359 27.93 -21.36 -24.14
C GLU A 359 27.16 -21.43 -22.82
N TRP A 360 25.87 -21.07 -22.78
CA TRP A 360 25.07 -21.19 -21.55
C TRP A 360 24.82 -22.66 -21.23
N ASP A 361 25.29 -23.11 -20.06
CA ASP A 361 25.15 -24.52 -19.71
C ASP A 361 23.72 -24.85 -19.27
N VAL A 362 23.26 -26.06 -19.64
CA VAL A 362 21.95 -26.63 -19.29
C VAL A 362 21.79 -26.85 -17.79
N GLN A 363 22.87 -26.94 -17.02
CA GLN A 363 22.84 -27.11 -15.57
C GLN A 363 22.52 -25.82 -14.80
N ASN A 364 22.31 -24.69 -15.47
CA ASN A 364 21.88 -23.45 -14.81
C ASN A 364 20.39 -23.50 -14.50
N ASP A 365 20.03 -23.20 -13.25
CA ASP A 365 18.63 -23.20 -12.79
C ASP A 365 17.72 -22.16 -13.47
N LYS A 366 18.33 -21.13 -14.10
CA LYS A 366 17.64 -20.00 -14.70
C LYS A 366 18.14 -19.76 -16.12
N SER A 367 17.22 -19.27 -16.95
CA SER A 367 17.52 -18.88 -18.32
C SER A 367 18.33 -17.56 -18.37
N PRO A 368 19.06 -17.30 -19.46
CA PRO A 368 19.70 -16.00 -19.69
C PRO A 368 18.73 -14.82 -19.56
N SER A 369 17.46 -15.02 -19.96
CA SER A 369 16.41 -14.00 -19.93
C SER A 369 16.02 -13.50 -18.52
N GLU A 370 16.52 -14.16 -17.48
CA GLU A 370 16.27 -13.83 -16.07
C GLU A 370 17.43 -13.06 -15.41
N TYR A 371 18.53 -12.84 -16.13
CA TYR A 371 19.70 -12.14 -15.62
C TYR A 371 19.96 -10.84 -16.36
N PHE A 372 20.58 -9.88 -15.67
CA PHE A 372 21.18 -8.73 -16.32
C PHE A 372 22.47 -9.15 -17.05
N PRO A 373 22.81 -8.52 -18.20
CA PRO A 373 24.05 -8.80 -18.92
C PRO A 373 25.32 -8.48 -18.12
N HIS A 374 25.27 -7.64 -17.09
CA HIS A 374 26.44 -7.27 -16.28
C HIS A 374 26.32 -7.73 -14.82
N SER A 375 25.73 -8.90 -14.64
CA SER A 375 25.50 -9.45 -13.32
C SER A 375 26.78 -10.07 -12.74
N ASP A 376 27.01 -9.85 -11.45
CA ASP A 376 28.03 -10.55 -10.67
C ASP A 376 27.65 -12.02 -10.36
N HIS A 377 26.45 -12.46 -10.75
CA HIS A 377 26.03 -13.85 -10.59
C HIS A 377 26.97 -14.79 -11.36
N LYS A 378 27.44 -15.83 -10.66
CA LYS A 378 28.24 -16.91 -11.22
C LYS A 378 27.33 -18.00 -11.77
N VAL A 379 27.40 -18.22 -13.07
CA VAL A 379 26.66 -19.26 -13.81
C VAL A 379 27.64 -20.22 -14.48
N TRP A 380 27.15 -21.39 -14.86
CA TRP A 380 27.91 -22.39 -15.58
C TRP A 380 27.94 -22.09 -17.07
N TRP A 381 29.12 -22.20 -17.65
CA TRP A 381 29.38 -22.02 -19.08
C TRP A 381 30.00 -23.29 -19.64
N LYS A 382 29.65 -23.65 -20.87
CA LYS A 382 30.23 -24.78 -21.61
C LYS A 382 30.87 -24.31 -22.89
N CYS A 383 32.16 -24.56 -23.04
CA CYS A 383 32.93 -24.05 -24.16
C CYS A 383 32.53 -24.79 -25.42
N GLN A 384 32.09 -24.08 -26.46
CA GLN A 384 31.75 -24.68 -27.75
C GLN A 384 32.96 -25.31 -28.46
N LYS A 385 34.19 -24.86 -28.15
CA LYS A 385 35.41 -25.36 -28.80
C LYS A 385 35.97 -26.63 -28.18
N CYS A 386 35.96 -26.74 -26.84
CA CYS A 386 36.64 -27.84 -26.14
C CYS A 386 35.75 -28.60 -25.15
N GLY A 387 34.47 -28.25 -25.05
CA GLY A 387 33.50 -28.88 -24.15
C GLY A 387 33.73 -28.61 -22.66
N TYR A 388 34.81 -27.90 -22.28
CA TYR A 388 35.11 -27.60 -20.89
C TYR A 388 33.99 -26.77 -20.25
N GLN A 389 33.54 -27.20 -19.07
CA GLN A 389 32.54 -26.52 -18.28
C GLN A 389 33.21 -25.73 -17.15
N TRP A 390 32.78 -24.50 -16.91
CA TRP A 390 33.32 -23.68 -15.82
C TRP A 390 32.31 -22.68 -15.29
N LYS A 391 32.49 -22.29 -14.04
CA LYS A 391 31.66 -21.29 -13.39
C LYS A 391 32.32 -19.91 -13.47
N ALA A 392 31.61 -18.92 -14.01
CA ALA A 392 32.11 -17.56 -14.12
C ALA A 392 30.98 -16.54 -13.97
N LYS A 393 31.34 -15.31 -13.55
CA LYS A 393 30.38 -14.20 -13.48
C LYS A 393 29.89 -13.86 -14.89
N ILE A 394 28.61 -13.49 -15.01
CA ILE A 394 28.06 -13.02 -16.28
C ILE A 394 28.81 -11.76 -16.76
N ASP A 395 29.10 -10.81 -15.86
CA ASP A 395 29.86 -9.59 -16.20
C ASP A 395 31.26 -9.88 -16.77
N SER A 396 31.93 -10.93 -16.28
CA SER A 396 33.23 -11.36 -16.82
C SER A 396 33.13 -11.84 -18.27
N ARG A 397 32.01 -12.45 -18.66
CA ARG A 397 31.79 -12.93 -20.03
C ARG A 397 31.29 -11.83 -20.98
N THR A 398 30.57 -10.85 -20.45
CA THR A 398 30.00 -9.74 -21.23
C THR A 398 30.95 -8.56 -21.33
N ARG A 399 31.21 -7.84 -20.24
CA ARG A 399 32.00 -6.60 -20.24
C ARG A 399 33.51 -6.86 -20.30
N MET A 400 34.00 -7.88 -19.60
CA MET A 400 35.43 -8.20 -19.57
C MET A 400 35.86 -9.12 -20.72
N HIS A 401 34.90 -9.62 -21.52
CA HIS A 401 35.15 -10.52 -22.66
C HIS A 401 36.01 -11.76 -22.32
N ALA A 402 35.99 -12.23 -21.07
CA ALA A 402 36.73 -13.41 -20.66
C ALA A 402 36.20 -14.65 -21.41
N GLY A 403 37.10 -15.48 -21.91
CA GLY A 403 36.79 -16.73 -22.61
C GLY A 403 36.90 -17.97 -21.72
N CYS A 404 36.91 -19.14 -22.36
CA CYS A 404 37.16 -20.41 -21.68
C CYS A 404 38.59 -20.43 -21.09
N PRO A 405 38.75 -20.67 -19.77
CA PRO A 405 40.07 -20.68 -19.15
C PRO A 405 40.95 -21.83 -19.65
N LYS A 406 40.37 -23.00 -19.96
CA LYS A 406 41.12 -24.14 -20.54
C LYS A 406 41.70 -23.80 -21.92
N CYS A 407 40.91 -23.14 -22.78
CA CYS A 407 41.40 -22.65 -24.07
C CYS A 407 42.43 -21.54 -23.91
N GLY A 408 42.22 -20.61 -22.98
CA GLY A 408 43.16 -19.54 -22.70
C GLY A 408 44.53 -20.07 -22.24
N ILE A 409 44.54 -21.04 -21.32
CA ILE A 409 45.77 -21.71 -20.86
C ILE A 409 46.47 -22.41 -22.04
N LYS A 410 45.73 -23.13 -22.88
CA LYS A 410 46.29 -23.80 -24.07
C LYS A 410 46.94 -22.79 -25.03
N LEU A 411 46.25 -21.70 -25.34
CA LEU A 411 46.78 -20.62 -26.19
C LEU A 411 48.04 -19.98 -25.60
N ILE A 412 48.06 -19.74 -24.28
CA ILE A 412 49.25 -19.21 -23.59
C ILE A 412 50.40 -20.22 -23.60
N SER A 413 50.13 -21.53 -23.49
CA SER A 413 51.17 -22.55 -23.59
C SER A 413 51.74 -22.65 -25.00
N GLU A 414 50.89 -22.56 -26.03
CA GLU A 414 51.27 -22.64 -27.44
C GLU A 414 52.09 -21.41 -27.85
N SER A 415 51.71 -20.21 -27.40
CA SER A 415 52.46 -18.98 -27.69
C SER A 415 53.84 -18.92 -27.02
N LYS A 416 54.07 -19.71 -25.96
CA LYS A 416 55.39 -19.85 -25.32
C LYS A 416 56.30 -20.86 -26.01
N LEU A 417 55.80 -21.65 -26.95
CA LEU A 417 56.63 -22.60 -27.69
C LEU A 417 57.63 -21.82 -28.56
N LYS A 418 58.91 -22.18 -28.46
CA LYS A 418 59.98 -21.64 -29.31
C LYS A 418 60.27 -22.65 -30.41
N PRO A 419 59.68 -22.51 -31.60
CA PRO A 419 59.97 -23.41 -32.70
C PRO A 419 61.46 -23.32 -33.08
N VAL A 420 62.03 -24.44 -33.49
CA VAL A 420 63.46 -24.56 -33.83
C VAL A 420 63.63 -25.26 -35.18
N ILE A 421 64.70 -24.91 -35.88
CA ILE A 421 65.10 -25.52 -37.14
C ILE A 421 66.50 -26.11 -36.99
N ASN A 422 66.68 -27.32 -37.50
CA ASN A 422 68.00 -27.88 -37.76
C ASN A 422 68.50 -27.32 -39.10
N LEU A 423 69.58 -26.56 -39.08
CA LEU A 423 70.08 -25.83 -40.25
C LEU A 423 70.75 -26.74 -41.27
N ASP A 424 71.22 -27.93 -40.87
CA ASP A 424 71.86 -28.87 -41.77
C ASP A 424 70.82 -29.78 -42.45
N THR A 425 69.86 -30.34 -41.69
CA THR A 425 68.81 -31.22 -42.25
C THR A 425 67.62 -30.45 -42.82
N LYS A 426 67.49 -29.16 -42.51
CA LYS A 426 66.34 -28.29 -42.83
C LYS A 426 65.03 -28.69 -42.15
N GLU A 427 65.04 -29.67 -41.24
CA GLU A 427 63.86 -30.07 -40.49
C GLU A 427 63.45 -29.01 -39.46
N LYS A 428 62.14 -28.74 -39.38
CA LYS A 428 61.53 -27.78 -38.46
C LYS A 428 60.75 -28.51 -37.39
N TYR A 429 60.89 -28.06 -36.14
CA TYR A 429 60.20 -28.62 -34.99
C TYR A 429 59.42 -27.53 -34.26
N ALA A 430 58.19 -27.86 -33.84
CA ALA A 430 57.28 -26.92 -33.18
C ALA A 430 57.83 -26.41 -31.82
N SER A 431 58.75 -27.14 -31.19
CA SER A 431 59.43 -26.71 -29.97
C SER A 431 60.75 -27.46 -29.76
N LEU A 432 61.56 -26.96 -28.82
CA LEU A 432 62.76 -27.64 -28.32
C LEU A 432 62.49 -29.06 -27.78
N THR A 433 61.34 -29.29 -27.14
CA THR A 433 60.96 -30.62 -26.64
C THR A 433 60.67 -31.58 -27.79
N VAL A 434 59.93 -31.13 -28.81
CA VAL A 434 59.65 -31.92 -30.01
C VAL A 434 60.93 -32.26 -30.77
N ALA A 435 61.86 -31.31 -30.86
CA ALA A 435 63.17 -31.57 -31.47
C ALA A 435 63.95 -32.65 -30.71
N GLN A 436 63.95 -32.62 -29.37
CA GLN A 436 64.60 -33.66 -28.56
C GLN A 436 63.93 -35.03 -28.75
N GLU A 437 62.60 -35.10 -28.73
CA GLU A 437 61.88 -36.38 -28.92
C GLU A 437 62.14 -37.01 -30.29
N LYS A 438 62.24 -36.19 -31.34
CA LYS A 438 62.46 -36.66 -32.71
C LYS A 438 63.90 -37.02 -33.02
N THR A 439 64.86 -36.31 -32.44
CA THR A 439 66.29 -36.46 -32.76
C THR A 439 67.08 -37.20 -31.69
N GLY A 440 66.53 -37.38 -30.48
CA GLY A 440 67.25 -37.87 -29.30
C GLY A 440 68.23 -36.84 -28.70
N ILE A 441 68.41 -35.67 -29.32
CA ILE A 441 69.40 -34.67 -28.90
C ILE A 441 68.82 -33.84 -27.75
N ASN A 442 69.58 -33.72 -26.64
CA ASN A 442 69.13 -32.98 -25.47
C ASN A 442 68.74 -31.53 -25.82
N LYS A 443 67.51 -31.16 -25.46
CA LYS A 443 66.91 -29.86 -25.75
C LYS A 443 67.70 -28.68 -25.18
N GLN A 444 68.42 -28.85 -24.08
CA GLN A 444 69.27 -27.82 -23.46
C GLN A 444 70.45 -27.48 -24.37
N TYR A 445 71.05 -28.50 -25.01
CA TYR A 445 72.12 -28.32 -25.99
C TYR A 445 71.61 -27.66 -27.27
N ILE A 446 70.48 -28.12 -27.82
CA ILE A 446 69.83 -27.44 -28.95
C ILE A 446 69.58 -25.96 -28.60
N SER A 447 69.07 -25.69 -27.40
CA SER A 447 68.82 -24.32 -26.91
C SER A 447 70.10 -23.49 -26.77
N ALA A 448 71.23 -24.10 -26.38
CA ALA A 448 72.51 -23.43 -26.26
C ALA A 448 73.08 -23.06 -27.63
N VAL A 449 72.91 -23.93 -28.65
CA VAL A 449 73.27 -23.63 -30.05
C VAL A 449 72.44 -22.46 -30.58
N CYS A 450 71.11 -22.51 -30.42
CA CYS A 450 70.24 -21.43 -30.89
C CYS A 450 70.54 -20.06 -30.24
N ARG A 451 71.23 -20.03 -29.09
CA ARG A 451 71.64 -18.80 -28.39
C ARG A 451 73.12 -18.44 -28.60
N GLY A 452 73.84 -19.15 -29.46
CA GLY A 452 75.27 -18.92 -29.71
C GLY A 452 76.20 -19.29 -28.55
N LYS A 453 75.72 -20.05 -27.55
CA LYS A 453 76.54 -20.49 -26.41
C LYS A 453 77.42 -21.69 -26.73
N GLN A 454 77.08 -22.45 -27.77
CA GLN A 454 77.87 -23.57 -28.28
C GLN A 454 77.68 -23.68 -29.80
N LYS A 455 78.61 -24.34 -30.51
CA LYS A 455 78.60 -24.41 -31.97
C LYS A 455 77.57 -25.39 -32.54
N THR A 456 77.47 -26.59 -31.95
CA THR A 456 76.58 -27.66 -32.44
C THR A 456 75.91 -28.42 -31.28
N ALA A 457 74.84 -29.15 -31.58
CA ALA A 457 74.18 -30.10 -30.69
C ALA A 457 73.81 -31.34 -31.49
N GLY A 458 74.33 -32.51 -31.07
CA GLY A 458 74.23 -33.75 -31.83
C GLY A 458 74.86 -33.67 -33.23
N HIS A 459 75.98 -32.96 -33.37
CA HIS A 459 76.66 -32.65 -34.64
C HIS A 459 75.92 -31.72 -35.60
N TYR A 460 74.77 -31.17 -35.22
CA TYR A 460 73.99 -30.24 -36.04
C TYR A 460 74.00 -28.80 -35.52
N HIS A 461 73.76 -27.85 -36.43
CA HIS A 461 73.52 -26.44 -36.21
C HIS A 461 72.02 -26.17 -36.05
N TRP A 462 71.66 -25.28 -35.13
CA TRP A 462 70.27 -25.03 -34.75
C TRP A 462 69.97 -23.54 -34.66
N ALA A 463 68.76 -23.14 -35.05
CA ALA A 463 68.27 -21.78 -34.86
C ALA A 463 66.83 -21.77 -34.33
N PHE A 464 66.47 -20.73 -33.57
CA PHE A 464 65.07 -20.44 -33.29
C PHE A 464 64.40 -19.94 -34.57
N ILE A 465 63.24 -20.49 -34.90
CA ILE A 465 62.41 -19.95 -35.97
C ILE A 465 61.76 -18.67 -35.43
N GLN A 466 62.04 -17.54 -36.07
CA GLN A 466 61.35 -16.30 -35.77
C GLN A 466 59.90 -16.43 -36.23
N VAL A 467 58.97 -16.43 -35.28
CA VAL A 467 57.54 -16.30 -35.57
C VAL A 467 57.29 -14.81 -35.77
N LYS A 468 56.98 -14.40 -37.01
CA LYS A 468 56.52 -13.03 -37.30
C LYS A 468 55.14 -12.79 -36.73
#